data_AF-A0A2V7JAK5-F1
#
_entry.id   AF-A0A2V7JAK5-F1
#
_cell.length_a   1.000
_cell.length_b   1.000
_cell.length_c   1.000
_cell.angle_alpha   90.00
_cell.angle_beta   90.00
_cell.angle_gamma   90.00
#
_symmetry.space_group_name_H-M   'P 1'
#
loop_
_entity.id
_entity.type
_entity.pdbx_description
1 polymer ?
#
loop_
_entity_poly.entity_id
_entity_poly.type
_entity_poly.pdbx_seq_one_letter_code
_entity_poly.pdbx_strand_id
1 'polypeptide(L)'
;MSSDNFVLWLRALGFAAEKHRNQRRKDADASPYINHPIAVASILAIEAAVTDEVTLLAALLHDTVEDTETNLQELEQLFGAEVAALVGEMSDDKSLPKEMRKQLQVEHAPGASPKAKRLKIADKICNIRDVAENPPARWSLDRRRGYLDWA
;
A
#
# COMPACT_ATOMS: atom_id res chain seq x y z
N MET A 1 22.77 5.82 -6.78
CA MET A 1 21.70 6.63 -6.15
C MET A 1 22.31 7.97 -5.79
N SER A 2 21.69 9.08 -6.20
CA SER A 2 22.10 10.43 -5.74
C SER A 2 21.89 10.53 -4.22
N SER A 3 22.68 11.36 -3.53
CA SER A 3 22.47 11.68 -2.11
C SER A 3 21.05 12.17 -1.83
N ASP A 4 20.46 12.90 -2.78
CA ASP A 4 19.13 13.49 -2.65
C ASP A 4 18.01 12.45 -2.65
N ASN A 5 18.20 11.36 -3.42
CA ASN A 5 17.27 10.23 -3.49
C ASN A 5 17.20 9.52 -2.13
N PHE A 6 18.35 9.24 -1.52
CA PHE A 6 18.40 8.60 -0.20
C PHE A 6 17.68 9.43 0.88
N VAL A 7 17.84 10.77 0.86
CA VAL A 7 17.14 11.66 1.78
C VAL A 7 15.63 11.60 1.59
N LEU A 8 15.15 11.59 0.33
CA LEU A 8 13.72 11.53 0.05
C LEU A 8 13.08 10.21 0.52
N TRP A 9 13.79 9.09 0.37
CA TRP A 9 13.39 7.78 0.88
C TRP A 9 13.27 7.75 2.40
N LEU A 10 14.26 8.27 3.12
CA LEU A 10 14.20 8.36 4.58
C LEU A 10 13.03 9.22 5.04
N ARG A 11 12.72 10.31 4.33
CA ARG A 11 11.57 11.17 4.62
C ARG A 11 10.25 10.42 4.40
N ALA A 12 10.09 9.71 3.29
CA ALA A 12 8.87 8.95 3.01
C ALA A 12 8.66 7.81 4.02
N LEU A 13 9.72 7.07 4.35
CA LEU A 13 9.66 6.01 5.36
C LEU A 13 9.31 6.57 6.75
N GLY A 14 9.97 7.66 7.16
CA GLY A 14 9.69 8.32 8.43
C GLY A 14 8.26 8.87 8.51
N PHE A 15 7.77 9.45 7.42
CA PHE A 15 6.40 9.94 7.32
C PHE A 15 5.37 8.80 7.43
N ALA A 16 5.54 7.72 6.66
CA ALA A 16 4.67 6.55 6.74
C ALA A 16 4.68 5.94 8.15
N ALA A 17 5.86 5.82 8.77
CA ALA A 17 6.00 5.29 10.12
C ALA A 17 5.25 6.14 11.15
N GLU A 18 5.35 7.47 11.04
CA GLU A 18 4.66 8.40 11.93
C GLU A 18 3.14 8.35 11.76
N LYS A 19 2.65 8.36 10.51
CA LYS A 19 1.21 8.30 10.22
C LYS A 19 0.59 6.97 10.65
N HIS A 20 1.31 5.87 10.49
CA HIS A 20 0.85 4.54 10.88
C HIS A 20 1.30 4.10 12.30
N ARG A 21 1.84 5.01 13.14
CA ARG A 21 2.45 4.67 14.44
C ARG A 21 1.54 3.88 15.39
N ASN A 22 0.23 4.13 15.31
CA ASN A 22 -0.78 3.49 16.14
C ASN A 22 -1.54 2.37 15.41
N GLN A 23 -1.31 2.18 14.11
CA GLN A 23 -1.96 1.14 13.33
C GLN A 23 -1.21 -0.19 13.50
N ARG A 24 -1.96 -1.30 13.50
CA ARG A 24 -1.43 -2.66 13.60
C ARG A 24 -1.98 -3.53 12.48
N ARG A 25 -1.21 -4.53 12.06
CA ARG A 25 -1.70 -5.63 11.22
C ARG A 25 -2.67 -6.49 12.02
N LYS A 26 -3.38 -7.39 11.33
CA LYS A 26 -4.47 -8.20 11.90
C LYS A 26 -4.04 -9.62 12.26
N ASP A 27 -2.75 -9.92 12.09
CA ASP A 27 -2.06 -11.13 12.51
C ASP A 27 -2.14 -11.34 14.04
N ALA A 28 -1.72 -12.51 14.50
CA ALA A 28 -1.83 -12.91 15.91
C ALA A 28 -1.06 -11.96 16.85
N ASP A 29 0.11 -11.48 16.41
CA ASP A 29 1.00 -10.62 17.20
C ASP A 29 0.63 -9.14 17.11
N ALA A 30 -0.37 -8.79 16.30
CA ALA A 30 -0.74 -7.41 15.98
C ALA A 30 0.51 -6.59 15.62
N SER A 31 1.26 -7.03 14.62
CA SER A 31 2.55 -6.41 14.26
C SER A 31 2.38 -4.96 13.78
N PRO A 32 3.40 -4.08 13.91
CA PRO A 32 3.32 -2.69 13.46
C PRO A 32 2.93 -2.56 11.98
N TYR A 33 1.97 -1.70 11.65
CA TYR A 33 1.46 -1.61 10.28
C TYR A 33 2.52 -1.17 9.27
N ILE A 34 3.48 -0.33 9.68
CA ILE A 34 4.59 0.14 8.84
C ILE A 34 5.37 -0.99 8.15
N ASN A 35 5.35 -2.21 8.71
CA ASN A 35 5.95 -3.38 8.10
C ASN A 35 5.33 -3.70 6.73
N HIS A 36 4.04 -3.42 6.53
CA HIS A 36 3.33 -3.63 5.26
C HIS A 36 3.83 -2.72 4.14
N PRO A 37 3.79 -1.38 4.25
CA PRO A 37 4.36 -0.50 3.21
C PRO A 37 5.84 -0.81 2.89
N ILE A 38 6.64 -1.16 3.89
CA ILE A 38 8.05 -1.59 3.69
C ILE A 38 8.11 -2.87 2.85
N ALA A 39 7.28 -3.87 3.16
CA ALA A 39 7.24 -5.11 2.42
C ALA A 39 6.79 -4.90 0.97
N VAL A 40 5.76 -4.08 0.73
CA VAL A 40 5.28 -3.75 -0.62
C VAL A 40 6.37 -3.07 -1.45
N ALA A 41 7.07 -2.07 -0.88
CA ALA A 41 8.19 -1.42 -1.54
C ALA A 41 9.34 -2.41 -1.82
N SER A 42 9.59 -3.35 -0.90
CA SER A 42 10.62 -4.39 -1.06
C SER A 42 10.28 -5.38 -2.18
N ILE A 43 9.03 -5.82 -2.30
CA ILE A 43 8.58 -6.67 -3.41
C ILE A 43 8.82 -5.96 -4.74
N LEU A 44 8.45 -4.69 -4.85
CA LEU A 44 8.65 -3.92 -6.08
C LEU A 44 10.13 -3.79 -6.44
N ALA A 45 10.97 -3.42 -5.47
CA ALA A 45 12.39 -3.17 -5.70
C ALA A 45 13.19 -4.45 -5.96
N ILE A 46 12.94 -5.50 -5.18
CA ILE A 46 13.78 -6.71 -5.16
C ILE A 46 13.25 -7.77 -6.13
N GLU A 47 11.94 -8.07 -6.08
CA GLU A 47 11.36 -9.17 -6.86
C GLU A 47 10.94 -8.71 -8.26
N ALA A 48 10.32 -7.53 -8.36
CA ALA A 48 9.87 -6.97 -9.63
C ALA A 48 10.93 -6.08 -10.32
N ALA A 49 12.10 -5.90 -9.70
CA ALA A 49 13.22 -5.08 -10.19
C ALA A 49 12.81 -3.66 -10.62
N VAL A 50 11.82 -3.07 -9.95
CA VAL A 50 11.38 -1.70 -10.19
C VAL A 50 12.44 -0.75 -9.64
N THR A 51 12.92 0.15 -10.51
CA THR A 51 13.89 1.21 -10.14
C THR A 51 13.29 2.61 -10.21
N ASP A 52 12.02 2.73 -10.61
CA ASP A 52 11.30 4.01 -10.69
C ASP A 52 11.04 4.57 -9.29
N GLU A 53 11.69 5.70 -8.97
CA GLU A 53 11.64 6.30 -7.63
C GLU A 53 10.22 6.68 -7.21
N VAL A 54 9.42 7.26 -8.11
CA VAL A 54 8.02 7.63 -7.83
C VAL A 54 7.21 6.42 -7.41
N THR A 55 7.34 5.29 -8.12
CA THR A 55 6.62 4.05 -7.80
C THR A 55 7.01 3.52 -6.41
N LEU A 56 8.29 3.57 -6.07
CA LEU A 56 8.78 3.04 -4.79
C LEU A 56 8.44 3.96 -3.61
N LEU A 57 8.50 5.28 -3.78
CA LEU A 57 8.02 6.24 -2.77
C LEU A 57 6.52 6.11 -2.56
N ALA A 58 5.74 6.00 -3.64
CA ALA A 58 4.30 5.75 -3.53
C ALA A 58 4.00 4.42 -2.83
N ALA A 59 4.81 3.39 -3.00
CA ALA A 59 4.67 2.13 -2.29
C ALA A 59 4.78 2.28 -0.77
N LEU A 60 5.72 3.09 -0.29
CA LEU A 60 5.86 3.40 1.14
C LEU A 60 4.67 4.21 1.69
N LEU A 61 3.98 4.96 0.83
CA LEU A 61 2.94 5.91 1.21
C LEU A 61 1.52 5.45 0.86
N HIS A 62 1.34 4.32 0.18
CA HIS A 62 0.10 3.98 -0.53
C HIS A 62 -1.16 3.95 0.36
N ASP A 63 -1.03 3.54 1.62
CA ASP A 63 -2.12 3.48 2.58
C ASP A 63 -2.29 4.73 3.44
N THR A 64 -1.39 5.72 3.32
CA THR A 64 -1.41 6.89 4.22
C THR A 64 -2.69 7.70 4.04
N VAL A 65 -3.12 7.94 2.80
CA VAL A 65 -4.37 8.67 2.51
C VAL A 65 -5.60 7.85 2.87
N GLU A 66 -5.56 6.53 2.65
CA GLU A 66 -6.71 5.67 2.89
C GLU A 66 -6.94 5.42 4.40
N ASP A 67 -5.89 5.22 5.20
CA ASP A 67 -6.00 4.72 6.58
C ASP A 67 -5.57 5.71 7.68
N THR A 68 -5.17 6.95 7.33
CA THR A 68 -4.71 7.97 8.29
C THR A 68 -5.33 9.34 8.00
N GLU A 69 -5.00 10.40 8.76
CA GLU A 69 -5.48 11.76 8.48
C GLU A 69 -4.73 12.48 7.34
N THR A 70 -3.92 11.75 6.56
CA THR A 70 -3.14 12.29 5.44
C THR A 70 -4.05 12.65 4.26
N ASN A 71 -3.72 13.73 3.55
CA ASN A 71 -4.42 14.10 2.31
C ASN A 71 -3.43 14.25 1.12
N LEU A 72 -3.96 14.24 -0.10
CA LEU A 72 -3.14 14.31 -1.32
C LEU A 72 -2.33 15.61 -1.45
N GLN A 73 -2.87 16.73 -0.94
CA GLN A 73 -2.17 18.02 -0.97
C GLN A 73 -0.93 18.03 -0.06
N GLU A 74 -1.02 17.39 1.11
CA GLU A 74 0.12 17.17 2.00
C GLU A 74 1.20 16.34 1.30
N LEU A 75 0.81 15.25 0.62
CA LEU A 75 1.76 14.42 -0.12
C LEU A 75 2.41 15.17 -1.29
N GLU A 76 1.64 15.97 -2.02
CA GLU A 76 2.15 16.78 -3.14
C GLU A 76 3.21 17.78 -2.66
N GLN A 77 2.97 18.46 -1.53
CA GLN A 77 3.92 19.41 -0.96
C GLN A 77 5.21 18.74 -0.47
N LEU A 78 5.12 17.51 0.05
CA LEU A 78 6.26 16.83 0.66
C LEU A 78 7.07 15.97 -0.32
N PHE A 79 6.40 15.34 -1.28
CA PHE A 79 6.94 14.30 -2.16
C PHE A 79 6.70 14.55 -3.65
N GLY A 80 5.96 15.59 -4.01
CA GLY A 80 5.70 15.99 -5.39
C GLY A 80 4.42 15.40 -5.98
N ALA A 81 3.95 16.05 -7.06
CA ALA A 81 2.67 15.76 -7.69
C ALA A 81 2.56 14.34 -8.26
N GLU A 82 3.64 13.77 -8.81
CA GLU A 82 3.62 12.41 -9.37
C GLU A 82 3.41 11.34 -8.28
N VAL A 83 4.05 11.50 -7.11
CA VAL A 83 3.87 10.58 -5.98
C VAL A 83 2.46 10.71 -5.43
N ALA A 84 1.98 11.94 -5.22
CA ALA A 84 0.62 12.19 -4.74
C ALA A 84 -0.43 11.61 -5.68
N ALA A 85 -0.31 11.81 -6.99
CA ALA A 85 -1.22 11.25 -7.98
C ALA A 85 -1.24 9.72 -7.95
N LEU A 86 -0.07 9.08 -7.86
CA LEU A 86 0.03 7.63 -7.79
C LEU A 86 -0.58 7.07 -6.49
N VAL A 87 -0.37 7.71 -5.34
CA VAL A 87 -1.04 7.33 -4.08
C VAL A 87 -2.57 7.53 -4.18
N GLY A 88 -3.01 8.55 -4.91
CA GLY A 88 -4.42 8.76 -5.23
C GLY A 88 -5.04 7.59 -6.00
N GLU A 89 -4.34 7.01 -6.98
CA GLU A 89 -4.79 5.80 -7.69
C GLU A 89 -4.86 4.54 -6.79
N MET A 90 -4.15 4.56 -5.65
CA MET A 90 -4.12 3.45 -4.69
C MET A 90 -5.22 3.50 -3.66
N SER A 91 -5.78 4.68 -3.39
CA SER A 91 -6.70 4.91 -2.27
C SER A 91 -8.17 4.65 -2.66
N ASP A 92 -8.87 3.85 -1.87
CA ASP A 92 -10.32 3.68 -2.01
C ASP A 92 -11.10 4.83 -1.36
N ASP A 93 -12.30 5.11 -1.88
CA ASP A 93 -13.26 5.99 -1.21
C ASP A 93 -13.87 5.30 0.02
N LYS A 94 -13.37 5.65 1.21
CA LYS A 94 -13.83 5.10 2.50
C LYS A 94 -15.27 5.48 2.87
N SER A 95 -15.92 6.39 2.15
CA SER A 95 -17.36 6.69 2.36
C SER A 95 -18.26 5.56 1.85
N LEU A 96 -17.74 4.71 0.96
CA LEU A 96 -18.48 3.59 0.37
C LEU A 96 -18.45 2.32 1.23
N PRO A 97 -19.51 1.50 1.17
CA PRO A 97 -19.50 0.18 1.79
C PRO A 97 -18.33 -0.69 1.30
N LYS A 98 -17.77 -1.51 2.19
CA LYS A 98 -16.59 -2.34 1.88
C LYS A 98 -16.77 -3.22 0.63
N GLU A 99 -17.94 -3.82 0.45
CA GLU A 99 -18.19 -4.68 -0.72
C GLU A 99 -18.24 -3.87 -2.02
N MET A 100 -18.76 -2.63 -1.99
CA MET A 100 -18.71 -1.73 -3.13
C MET A 100 -17.27 -1.33 -3.46
N ARG A 101 -16.44 -1.01 -2.46
CA ARG A 101 -15.01 -0.71 -2.68
C ARG A 101 -14.29 -1.88 -3.35
N LYS A 102 -14.52 -3.10 -2.87
CA LYS A 102 -13.98 -4.33 -3.46
C LYS A 102 -14.38 -4.53 -4.92
N GLN A 103 -15.64 -4.25 -5.25
CA GLN A 103 -16.14 -4.32 -6.63
C GLN A 103 -15.46 -3.28 -7.51
N LEU A 104 -15.37 -2.03 -7.04
CA LEU A 104 -14.71 -0.94 -7.77
C LEU A 104 -13.21 -1.21 -7.99
N GLN A 105 -12.52 -1.87 -7.06
CA GLN A 105 -11.12 -2.28 -7.28
C GLN A 105 -10.98 -3.19 -8.50
N VAL A 106 -11.92 -4.09 -8.75
CA VAL A 106 -11.90 -4.98 -9.93
C VAL A 106 -12.28 -4.21 -11.20
N GLU A 107 -13.32 -3.39 -11.14
CA GLU A 107 -13.82 -2.62 -12.28
C GLU A 107 -12.80 -1.57 -12.77
N HIS A 108 -12.10 -0.91 -11.85
CA HIS A 108 -11.11 0.12 -12.18
C HIS A 108 -9.72 -0.43 -12.48
N ALA A 109 -9.40 -1.67 -12.10
CA ALA A 109 -8.06 -2.25 -12.31
C ALA A 109 -7.57 -2.17 -13.78
N PRO A 110 -8.39 -2.41 -14.83
CA PRO A 110 -7.94 -2.25 -16.22
C PRO A 110 -7.57 -0.81 -16.58
N GLY A 111 -8.21 0.19 -15.96
CA GLY A 111 -8.00 1.62 -16.23
C GLY A 111 -6.82 2.24 -15.49
N ALA A 112 -6.29 1.57 -14.46
CA ALA A 112 -5.17 2.09 -13.66
C ALA A 112 -3.88 2.27 -14.48
N SER A 113 -3.05 3.24 -14.09
CA SER A 113 -1.76 3.50 -14.72
C SER A 113 -0.82 2.27 -14.60
N PRO A 114 0.17 2.12 -15.50
CA PRO A 114 1.13 1.01 -15.39
C PRO A 114 1.87 0.96 -14.04
N LYS A 115 2.17 2.12 -13.45
CA LYS A 115 2.80 2.23 -12.12
C LYS A 115 1.83 1.75 -11.03
N ALA A 116 0.58 2.22 -11.06
CA ALA A 116 -0.46 1.82 -10.11
C ALA A 116 -0.76 0.32 -10.20
N LYS A 117 -0.81 -0.26 -11.40
CA LYS A 117 -0.99 -1.71 -11.59
C LYS A 117 0.10 -2.53 -10.92
N ARG A 118 1.38 -2.18 -11.12
CA ARG A 118 2.49 -2.86 -10.45
C ARG A 118 2.40 -2.77 -8.93
N LEU A 119 2.07 -1.58 -8.43
CA LEU A 119 1.92 -1.35 -6.99
C LEU A 119 0.73 -2.14 -6.41
N LYS A 120 -0.44 -2.15 -7.07
CA LYS A 120 -1.60 -2.98 -6.67
C LYS A 120 -1.26 -4.47 -6.67
N ILE A 121 -0.51 -4.95 -7.67
CA ILE A 121 -0.04 -6.35 -7.70
C ILE A 121 0.87 -6.63 -6.50
N ALA A 122 1.85 -5.77 -6.21
CA ALA A 122 2.75 -5.95 -5.07
C ALA A 122 2.01 -5.94 -3.72
N ASP A 123 1.04 -5.03 -3.54
CA ASP A 123 0.17 -5.00 -2.37
C ASP A 123 -0.63 -6.31 -2.22
N LYS A 124 -1.22 -6.82 -3.31
CA LYS A 124 -1.95 -8.09 -3.30
C LYS A 124 -1.03 -9.27 -2.99
N ILE A 125 0.18 -9.32 -3.53
CA ILE A 125 1.17 -10.35 -3.19
C ILE A 125 1.50 -10.32 -1.69
N CYS A 126 1.78 -9.14 -1.12
CA CYS A 126 2.01 -8.96 0.31
C CYS A 126 0.85 -9.52 1.14
N ASN A 127 -0.38 -9.08 0.85
CA ASN A 127 -1.54 -9.49 1.61
C ASN A 127 -1.87 -10.99 1.46
N ILE A 128 -1.66 -11.58 0.27
CA ILE A 128 -1.86 -13.02 0.04
C ILE A 128 -0.83 -13.83 0.85
N ARG A 129 0.45 -13.42 0.84
CA ARG A 129 1.50 -14.05 1.66
C ARG A 129 1.15 -13.96 3.15
N ASP A 130 0.70 -12.81 3.63
CA ASP A 130 0.26 -12.64 5.01
C ASP A 130 -0.94 -13.53 5.34
N VAL A 131 -1.93 -13.65 4.46
CA VAL A 131 -3.07 -14.55 4.68
C VAL A 131 -2.66 -16.04 4.71
N ALA A 132 -1.63 -16.41 3.96
CA ALA A 132 -1.12 -17.79 3.92
C ALA A 132 -0.25 -18.13 5.14
N GLU A 133 0.67 -17.24 5.51
CA GLU A 133 1.72 -17.50 6.50
C GLU A 133 1.35 -16.99 7.90
N ASN A 134 0.80 -15.77 7.98
CA ASN A 134 0.49 -15.06 9.21
C ASN A 134 -0.98 -14.55 9.20
N PRO A 135 -1.95 -15.47 9.06
CA PRO A 135 -3.34 -15.13 8.79
C PRO A 135 -3.92 -14.24 9.88
N PRO A 136 -4.90 -13.38 9.55
CA PRO A 136 -5.57 -12.60 10.56
C PRO A 136 -6.18 -13.48 11.65
N ALA A 137 -5.96 -13.14 12.92
CA ALA A 137 -6.22 -14.02 14.07
C ALA A 137 -7.67 -14.54 14.15
N ARG A 138 -8.63 -13.77 13.62
CA ARG A 138 -10.07 -14.07 13.67
C ARG A 138 -10.65 -14.57 12.34
N TRP A 139 -9.83 -14.85 11.32
CA TRP A 139 -10.33 -15.32 10.03
C TRP A 139 -10.47 -16.84 9.99
N SER A 140 -11.69 -17.31 9.69
CA SER A 140 -11.97 -18.69 9.30
C SER A 140 -11.29 -19.05 7.98
N LEU A 141 -11.14 -20.36 7.70
CA LEU A 141 -10.60 -20.82 6.42
C LEU A 141 -11.42 -20.32 5.23
N ASP A 142 -12.75 -20.33 5.32
CA ASP A 142 -13.62 -19.83 4.25
C ASP A 142 -13.40 -18.35 3.97
N ARG A 143 -13.19 -17.55 5.03
CA ARG A 143 -12.89 -16.13 4.87
C ARG A 143 -11.52 -15.88 4.23
N ARG A 144 -10.53 -16.74 4.51
CA ARG A 144 -9.23 -16.67 3.85
C ARG A 144 -9.37 -17.01 2.36
N ARG A 145 -10.07 -18.09 2.03
CA ARG A 145 -10.35 -18.47 0.63
C ARG A 145 -11.09 -17.37 -0.13
N GLY A 146 -12.16 -16.81 0.46
CA GLY A 146 -12.88 -15.71 -0.15
C GLY A 146 -12.09 -14.41 -0.29
N TYR A 147 -10.98 -14.24 0.46
CA TYR A 147 -10.03 -13.16 0.18
C TYR A 147 -9.17 -13.49 -1.05
N LEU A 148 -8.65 -14.71 -1.14
CA LEU A 148 -7.84 -15.16 -2.28
C LEU A 148 -8.64 -15.17 -3.59
N ASP A 149 -9.92 -15.55 -3.56
CA ASP A 149 -10.78 -15.56 -4.75
C ASP A 149 -11.06 -14.15 -5.30
N TRP A 150 -10.98 -13.12 -4.44
CA TRP A 150 -11.19 -11.72 -4.81
C TRP A 150 -9.90 -11.01 -5.24
N ALA A 151 -8.76 -11.39 -4.65
CA ALA A 151 -7.48 -10.70 -4.76
C ALA A 151 -6.83 -10.89 -6.13
#